data_AF-A0A8R1YC63-F1
#
_entry.id   AF-A0A8R1YC63-F1
#
_cell.length_a   1.000
_cell.length_b   1.000
_cell.length_c   1.000
_cell.angle_alpha   90.00
_cell.angle_beta   90.00
_cell.angle_gamma   90.00
#
_symmetry.space_group_name_H-M   'P 1'
#
loop_
_entity.id
_entity.type
_entity.pdbx_description
1 polymer ?
#
loop_
_entity_poly.entity_id
_entity_poly.type
_entity_poly.pdbx_seq_one_letter_code
_entity_poly.pdbx_strand_id
1 'polypeptide(L)'
;MAEAPPLALTIIHFSTYYVLKHLIPSATKTQLFSLGAFSVTFFALMITDDGILAILTASGYGITSTMLALSHQSLLQTIVHLFAHNNCCHRMSGTSTELDNKKQLKVLRSVLFVLAHRVGQTSTTRKYTGRIRTRRHQLRYDHGRILPGYRSNGGFPGIIRMTAHSTSILLNGESHVIDGPSQRQLFVTLCVQTILPLICLYAPSGLIIFLLLLRIDSNWMAAPLLISCFLPLDSLAVLMSMTEYRQEIGRWLRCNRSKKSGATSRPPQLSDLDPPLALSAVHFCTCSVSIVAGSTLLYIAARYTPVHLRSYAVLIIVLAMVELSSSIGAFLVFPRIVPVGLEGVACVLSGPIVKITSNQTIWFALYLVQLHGTVQYNVFMSVCFCYRYYVLRHESPTRNQVRAFGIAVFSFTFFLFVLFGTTRASKEIAYEHVHKYVPQYDLDPELLSHSLGGPAIVWTVLTAMSMNLVTIFVGRAIFRFLNDRTIHLSERTRNSHKQFAVALTIQGVIGQLILFAALSYSLGQLDIVRSPVMEYSTHMVSEFCIASSPVITLIYIKPYRAELLRLVGRKHEDSSMMKSVVISVAPFRSK
;
A
#
# COMPACT_ATOMS: atom_id res chain seq x y z
N MET A 1 -20.79 -35.84 -24.43
CA MET A 1 -19.33 -35.95 -24.27
C MET A 1 -19.02 -35.67 -22.81
N ALA A 2 -18.39 -36.61 -22.11
CA ALA A 2 -18.15 -36.52 -20.67
C ALA A 2 -17.19 -35.36 -20.36
N GLU A 3 -17.58 -34.49 -19.42
CA GLU A 3 -16.78 -33.37 -18.95
C GLU A 3 -15.55 -33.90 -18.21
N ALA A 4 -14.37 -33.71 -18.82
CA ALA A 4 -13.11 -33.87 -18.10
C ALA A 4 -13.05 -32.82 -16.97
N PRO A 5 -12.58 -33.17 -15.77
CA PRO A 5 -12.36 -32.18 -14.72
C PRO A 5 -11.40 -31.10 -15.25
N PRO A 6 -11.60 -29.81 -14.90
CA PRO A 6 -10.79 -28.73 -15.45
C PRO A 6 -9.32 -28.98 -15.11
N LEU A 7 -8.51 -29.17 -16.16
CA LEU A 7 -7.05 -29.37 -16.11
C LEU A 7 -6.37 -28.41 -15.11
N ALA A 8 -6.91 -27.20 -14.98
CA ALA A 8 -6.49 -26.19 -14.03
C ALA A 8 -6.52 -26.65 -12.56
N LEU A 9 -7.56 -27.37 -12.11
CA LEU A 9 -7.68 -27.81 -10.72
C LEU A 9 -6.66 -28.91 -10.40
N THR A 10 -6.45 -29.84 -11.34
CA THR A 10 -5.41 -30.89 -11.22
C THR A 10 -4.02 -30.28 -11.17
N ILE A 11 -3.75 -29.23 -11.96
CA ILE A 11 -2.48 -28.49 -11.95
C ILE A 11 -2.28 -27.72 -10.63
N ILE A 12 -3.33 -27.12 -10.06
CA ILE A 12 -3.29 -26.41 -8.77
C ILE A 12 -2.93 -27.39 -7.63
N HIS A 13 -3.59 -28.55 -7.59
CA HIS A 13 -3.29 -29.57 -6.59
C HIS A 13 -1.86 -30.11 -6.74
N PHE A 14 -1.39 -30.29 -7.97
CA PHE A 14 -0.06 -30.84 -8.24
C PHE A 14 1.06 -29.85 -7.90
N SER A 15 0.89 -28.58 -8.26
CA SER A 15 1.89 -27.52 -8.01
C SER A 15 2.01 -27.19 -6.52
N THR A 16 0.88 -27.07 -5.83
CA THR A 16 0.83 -26.84 -4.37
C THR A 16 1.43 -28.03 -3.61
N TYR A 17 1.16 -29.26 -4.07
CA TYR A 17 1.75 -30.47 -3.51
C TYR A 17 3.27 -30.49 -3.62
N TYR A 18 3.85 -30.14 -4.79
CA TYR A 18 5.30 -30.13 -4.99
C TYR A 18 6.01 -29.09 -4.12
N VAL A 19 5.44 -27.89 -4.03
CA VAL A 19 5.98 -26.82 -3.19
C VAL A 19 5.94 -27.21 -1.71
N LEU A 20 4.80 -27.72 -1.23
CA LEU A 20 4.67 -28.15 0.17
C LEU A 20 5.55 -29.38 0.48
N LYS A 21 5.71 -30.32 -0.45
CA LYS A 21 6.60 -31.48 -0.27
C LYS A 21 8.06 -31.07 -0.14
N HIS A 22 8.45 -30.01 -0.86
CA HIS A 22 9.81 -29.48 -0.80
C HIS A 22 10.07 -28.67 0.47
N LEU A 23 9.04 -27.97 0.99
CA LEU A 23 9.11 -27.19 2.22
C LEU A 23 9.00 -28.04 3.49
N ILE A 24 8.29 -29.17 3.43
CA ILE A 24 8.05 -30.05 4.58
C ILE A 24 8.32 -31.52 4.15
N PRO A 25 9.59 -31.93 4.05
CA PRO A 25 9.95 -33.25 3.50
C PRO A 25 9.35 -34.43 4.28
N SER A 26 9.16 -34.24 5.59
CA SER A 26 8.61 -35.24 6.52
C SER A 26 7.09 -35.39 6.47
N ALA A 27 6.36 -34.48 5.79
CA ALA A 27 4.91 -34.57 5.71
C ALA A 27 4.45 -35.69 4.76
N THR A 28 3.43 -36.43 5.20
CA THR A 28 2.80 -37.49 4.40
C THR A 28 1.99 -36.90 3.25
N LYS A 29 1.72 -37.70 2.21
CA LYS A 29 0.97 -37.27 1.03
C LYS A 29 -0.40 -36.70 1.40
N THR A 30 -1.07 -37.33 2.37
CA THR A 30 -2.36 -36.92 2.92
C THR A 30 -2.26 -35.60 3.69
N GLN A 31 -1.24 -35.41 4.52
CA GLN A 31 -1.01 -34.14 5.21
C GLN A 31 -0.75 -32.98 4.24
N LEU A 32 0.02 -33.22 3.17
CA LEU A 32 0.32 -32.21 2.14
C LEU A 32 -0.91 -31.87 1.31
N PHE A 33 -1.76 -32.85 1.00
CA PHE A 33 -3.02 -32.62 0.31
C PHE A 33 -4.02 -31.85 1.19
N SER A 34 -4.11 -32.19 2.48
CA SER A 34 -4.89 -31.45 3.46
C SER A 34 -4.36 -30.02 3.66
N LEU A 35 -3.04 -29.80 3.75
CA LEU A 35 -2.45 -28.45 3.83
C LEU A 35 -2.65 -27.65 2.54
N GLY A 36 -2.60 -28.28 1.37
CA GLY A 36 -2.88 -27.63 0.09
C GLY A 36 -4.34 -27.19 -0.02
N ALA A 37 -5.28 -28.06 0.36
CA ALA A 37 -6.69 -27.72 0.44
C ALA A 37 -6.97 -26.67 1.53
N PHE A 38 -6.31 -26.78 2.69
CA PHE A 38 -6.42 -25.82 3.79
C PHE A 38 -5.83 -24.46 3.40
N SER A 39 -4.74 -24.38 2.64
CA SER A 39 -4.17 -23.10 2.16
C SER A 39 -5.12 -22.34 1.23
N VAL A 40 -5.90 -23.05 0.41
CA VAL A 40 -6.89 -22.45 -0.50
C VAL A 40 -8.11 -21.96 0.28
N THR A 41 -8.54 -22.69 1.32
CA THR A 41 -9.72 -22.35 2.13
C THR A 41 -9.41 -21.36 3.26
N PHE A 42 -8.21 -21.41 3.86
CA PHE A 42 -7.81 -20.60 5.01
C PHE A 42 -7.55 -19.13 4.64
N PHE A 43 -7.14 -18.85 3.39
CA PHE A 43 -7.00 -17.47 2.92
C PHE A 43 -8.35 -16.78 2.62
N ALA A 44 -9.42 -17.56 2.39
CA ALA A 44 -10.78 -17.02 2.29
C ALA A 44 -11.38 -16.63 3.66
N LEU A 45 -10.75 -17.05 4.78
CA LEU A 45 -11.30 -16.94 6.13
C LEU A 45 -10.58 -15.92 7.04
N MET A 46 -9.50 -15.29 6.58
CA MET A 46 -8.77 -14.28 7.36
C MET A 46 -9.39 -12.88 7.22
N ILE A 47 -10.63 -12.73 7.71
CA ILE A 47 -11.20 -11.45 8.15
C ILE A 47 -11.68 -11.65 9.59
N THR A 48 -10.99 -10.94 10.50
CA THR A 48 -11.29 -10.64 11.92
C THR A 48 -11.32 -11.78 12.94
N ASP A 49 -10.34 -11.73 13.86
CA ASP A 49 -10.39 -12.36 15.19
C ASP A 49 -11.45 -11.65 16.05
N ASP A 50 -12.68 -12.17 16.05
CA ASP A 50 -13.52 -12.40 17.24
C ASP A 50 -14.94 -12.80 16.78
N GLY A 51 -15.27 -14.09 16.90
CA GLY A 51 -16.65 -14.56 16.85
C GLY A 51 -16.95 -15.67 15.84
N ILE A 52 -17.22 -16.85 16.36
CA ILE A 52 -17.78 -18.02 15.67
C ILE A 52 -19.13 -17.66 15.04
N LEU A 53 -19.29 -17.87 13.74
CA LEU A 53 -20.56 -18.32 13.17
C LEU A 53 -20.32 -19.27 11.98
N ALA A 54 -20.78 -20.50 12.15
CA ALA A 54 -20.71 -21.57 11.16
C ALA A 54 -21.65 -21.29 9.98
N ILE A 55 -21.16 -21.41 8.74
CA ILE A 55 -21.99 -21.61 7.55
C ILE A 55 -21.38 -22.72 6.69
N LEU A 56 -22.16 -23.79 6.54
CA LEU A 56 -21.99 -24.88 5.58
C LEU A 56 -22.12 -24.33 4.16
N THR A 57 -21.13 -24.55 3.30
CA THR A 57 -21.35 -24.55 1.85
C THR A 57 -21.18 -25.96 1.32
N ALA A 58 -22.33 -26.61 1.12
CA ALA A 58 -22.46 -27.79 0.27
C ALA A 58 -22.10 -27.40 -1.18
N SER A 59 -21.34 -28.26 -1.83
CA SER A 59 -20.98 -28.18 -3.25
C SER A 59 -22.23 -28.23 -4.13
N GLY A 60 -22.47 -27.16 -4.90
CA GLY A 60 -23.51 -27.12 -5.93
C GLY A 60 -22.94 -27.22 -7.33
N TYR A 61 -22.99 -28.43 -7.90
CA TYR A 61 -23.15 -28.60 -9.36
C TYR A 61 -24.63 -28.35 -9.70
N GLY A 62 -24.88 -27.69 -10.83
CA GLY A 62 -26.19 -27.12 -11.17
C GLY A 62 -27.25 -28.14 -11.56
N ILE A 63 -28.51 -27.82 -11.23
CA ILE A 63 -29.71 -28.28 -11.95
C ILE A 63 -30.68 -27.09 -12.09
N THR A 64 -31.16 -26.92 -13.31
CA THR A 64 -32.14 -25.97 -13.82
C THR A 64 -33.54 -26.08 -13.19
N SER A 65 -34.20 -24.92 -13.04
CA SER A 65 -35.66 -24.71 -13.16
C SER A 65 -36.62 -25.62 -12.37
N THR A 66 -36.88 -25.29 -11.10
CA THR A 66 -38.19 -25.32 -10.38
C THR A 66 -37.93 -25.35 -8.87
N MET A 67 -37.94 -24.21 -8.17
CA MET A 67 -37.97 -24.17 -6.68
C MET A 67 -38.23 -22.73 -6.18
N LEU A 68 -39.30 -22.11 -6.68
CA LEU A 68 -39.87 -20.88 -6.11
C LEU A 68 -41.25 -21.21 -5.51
N ALA A 69 -41.33 -22.22 -4.62
CA ALA A 69 -42.58 -22.56 -3.92
C ALA A 69 -42.45 -23.42 -2.64
N LEU A 70 -41.27 -23.91 -2.23
CA LEU A 70 -41.18 -24.93 -1.16
C LEU A 70 -40.15 -24.65 -0.05
N SER A 71 -39.76 -23.39 0.21
CA SER A 71 -38.75 -23.09 1.25
C SER A 71 -39.29 -22.74 2.65
N HIS A 72 -40.61 -22.61 2.85
CA HIS A 72 -41.14 -22.18 4.15
C HIS A 72 -41.53 -23.31 5.12
N GLN A 73 -41.81 -24.52 4.62
CA GLN A 73 -42.36 -25.61 5.46
C GLN A 73 -41.28 -26.57 6.00
N SER A 74 -40.19 -26.76 5.27
CA SER A 74 -39.04 -27.58 5.69
C SER A 74 -38.22 -26.89 6.78
N LEU A 75 -38.07 -25.57 6.72
CA LEU A 75 -37.34 -24.78 7.72
C LEU A 75 -38.02 -24.85 9.11
N LEU A 76 -39.35 -24.85 9.16
CA LEU A 76 -40.10 -24.92 10.40
C LEU A 76 -40.05 -26.32 11.05
N GLN A 77 -40.09 -27.39 10.25
CA GLN A 77 -39.95 -28.76 10.78
C GLN A 77 -38.54 -29.04 11.30
N THR A 78 -37.50 -28.51 10.66
CA THR A 78 -36.11 -28.71 11.12
C THR A 78 -35.82 -27.96 12.42
N ILE A 79 -36.38 -26.76 12.60
CA ILE A 79 -36.23 -25.98 13.85
C ILE A 79 -36.97 -26.68 15.01
N VAL A 80 -38.14 -27.27 14.77
CA VAL A 80 -38.90 -28.04 15.78
C VAL A 80 -38.17 -29.33 16.18
N HIS A 81 -37.51 -30.01 15.25
CA HIS A 81 -36.75 -31.23 15.54
C HIS A 81 -35.44 -30.98 16.30
N LEU A 82 -34.78 -29.83 16.05
CA LEU A 82 -33.55 -29.43 16.74
C LEU A 82 -33.78 -28.95 18.18
N PHE A 83 -34.95 -28.40 18.49
CA PHE A 83 -35.33 -28.05 19.87
C PHE A 83 -35.80 -29.25 20.70
N ALA A 84 -36.28 -30.32 20.07
CA ALA A 84 -36.73 -31.54 20.75
C ALA A 84 -35.58 -32.44 21.23
N HIS A 85 -34.37 -32.32 20.67
CA HIS A 85 -33.26 -33.24 20.95
C HIS A 85 -32.30 -32.77 22.06
N ASN A 86 -32.40 -31.52 22.54
CA ASN A 86 -31.47 -30.98 23.56
C ASN A 86 -32.03 -30.92 24.99
N ASN A 87 -33.24 -31.45 25.24
CA ASN A 87 -33.82 -31.54 26.57
C ASN A 87 -34.31 -32.96 26.87
N CYS A 88 -33.40 -33.86 27.25
CA CYS A 88 -33.79 -35.15 27.82
C CYS A 88 -32.81 -35.60 28.91
N CYS A 89 -32.87 -34.95 30.08
CA CYS A 89 -32.38 -35.50 31.34
C CYS A 89 -32.94 -34.74 32.58
N HIS A 90 -34.26 -34.80 32.82
CA HIS A 90 -34.85 -35.01 34.15
C HIS A 90 -36.37 -35.17 34.06
N ARG A 91 -36.89 -36.13 34.83
CA ARG A 91 -38.28 -36.60 34.84
C ARG A 91 -39.16 -35.82 35.84
N MET A 92 -40.36 -35.46 35.39
CA MET A 92 -41.69 -35.52 36.05
C MET A 92 -42.54 -34.24 36.10
N SER A 93 -43.74 -34.43 35.53
CA SER A 93 -45.07 -33.83 35.79
C SER A 93 -45.29 -32.33 35.61
N GLY A 94 -46.39 -32.01 34.92
CA GLY A 94 -47.14 -30.80 35.20
C GLY A 94 -47.50 -29.99 33.97
N THR A 95 -48.80 -29.96 33.71
CA THR A 95 -49.55 -29.19 32.71
C THR A 95 -49.30 -27.67 32.69
N SER A 96 -49.37 -27.13 31.47
CA SER A 96 -50.02 -25.87 31.07
C SER A 96 -49.45 -24.49 31.44
N THR A 97 -49.42 -23.67 30.37
CA THR A 97 -49.64 -22.21 30.28
C THR A 97 -48.55 -21.20 30.70
N GLU A 98 -48.08 -20.51 29.66
CA GLU A 98 -48.16 -19.04 29.48
C GLU A 98 -47.38 -18.09 30.41
N LEU A 99 -46.70 -17.14 29.74
CA LEU A 99 -45.94 -15.99 30.27
C LEU A 99 -44.60 -16.27 30.97
N ASP A 100 -43.50 -15.67 30.49
CA ASP A 100 -42.73 -14.65 31.24
C ASP A 100 -41.47 -14.16 30.48
N ASN A 101 -41.64 -13.19 29.57
CA ASN A 101 -40.53 -12.45 28.94
C ASN A 101 -39.79 -11.50 29.91
N LYS A 102 -40.26 -11.31 31.16
CA LYS A 102 -39.61 -10.42 32.14
C LYS A 102 -38.57 -11.14 32.98
N LYS A 103 -38.63 -12.47 33.16
CA LYS A 103 -37.59 -13.25 33.83
C LYS A 103 -36.30 -13.36 33.02
N GLN A 104 -36.39 -13.51 31.69
CA GLN A 104 -35.19 -13.58 30.83
C GLN A 104 -34.40 -12.26 30.79
N LEU A 105 -35.09 -11.11 30.84
CA LEU A 105 -34.44 -9.80 30.90
C LEU A 105 -33.72 -9.54 32.24
N LYS A 106 -34.18 -10.19 33.33
CA LYS A 106 -33.54 -10.11 34.66
C LYS A 106 -32.26 -10.94 34.74
N VAL A 107 -32.23 -12.10 34.09
CA VAL A 107 -31.02 -12.94 33.97
C VAL A 107 -29.97 -12.26 33.09
N LEU A 108 -30.40 -11.64 31.97
CA LEU A 108 -29.49 -10.91 31.07
C LEU A 108 -28.85 -9.69 31.75
N ARG A 109 -29.59 -8.97 32.60
CA ARG A 109 -29.04 -7.85 33.40
C ARG A 109 -28.04 -8.31 34.46
N SER A 110 -28.26 -9.45 35.11
CA SER A 110 -27.32 -10.01 36.08
C SER A 110 -26.02 -10.49 35.42
N VAL A 111 -26.10 -11.05 34.20
CA VAL A 111 -24.92 -11.47 33.43
C VAL A 111 -24.13 -10.27 32.91
N LEU A 112 -24.79 -9.21 32.43
CA LEU A 112 -24.11 -7.97 32.03
C LEU A 112 -23.44 -7.25 33.20
N PHE A 113 -24.03 -7.30 34.40
CA PHE A 113 -23.46 -6.67 35.60
C PHE A 113 -22.19 -7.40 36.09
N VAL A 114 -22.15 -8.73 36.00
CA VAL A 114 -20.96 -9.54 36.33
C VAL A 114 -19.83 -9.35 35.31
N LEU A 115 -20.17 -9.15 34.03
CA LEU A 115 -19.19 -8.86 32.98
C LEU A 115 -18.62 -7.44 33.07
N ALA A 116 -19.46 -6.44 33.40
CA ALA A 116 -19.01 -5.07 33.61
C ALA A 116 -18.08 -4.94 34.85
N HIS A 117 -18.33 -5.73 35.90
CA HIS A 117 -17.47 -5.73 37.10
C HIS A 117 -16.10 -6.42 36.86
N ARG A 118 -16.00 -7.36 35.91
CA ARG A 118 -14.72 -8.03 35.58
C ARG A 118 -13.80 -7.22 34.67
N VAL A 119 -14.33 -6.27 33.91
CA VAL A 119 -13.53 -5.39 33.03
C VAL A 119 -12.89 -4.23 33.81
N GLY A 120 -13.37 -3.92 35.02
CA GLY A 120 -12.81 -2.86 35.89
C GLY A 120 -11.65 -3.27 36.81
N GLN A 121 -11.21 -4.53 36.84
CA GLN A 121 -10.19 -5.02 37.80
C GLN A 121 -8.93 -5.63 37.17
N THR A 122 -8.49 -5.15 36.01
CA THR A 122 -7.14 -5.45 35.50
C THR A 122 -6.19 -4.26 35.66
N SER A 123 -6.02 -3.82 36.91
CA SER A 123 -4.88 -3.01 37.34
C SER A 123 -4.49 -3.42 38.77
N THR A 124 -3.74 -4.51 38.89
CA THR A 124 -3.03 -4.84 40.12
C THR A 124 -1.54 -4.95 39.85
N THR A 125 -0.83 -3.97 40.43
CA THR A 125 0.61 -3.85 40.59
C THR A 125 1.27 -5.16 41.04
N ARG A 126 2.14 -5.72 40.20
CA ARG A 126 3.09 -6.76 40.62
C ARG A 126 4.34 -6.08 41.19
N LYS A 127 4.40 -5.96 42.52
CA LYS A 127 5.64 -5.62 43.26
C LYS A 127 6.63 -6.77 43.08
N TYR A 128 7.71 -6.53 42.32
CA TYR A 128 8.90 -7.37 42.34
C TYR A 128 9.85 -6.86 43.42
N THR A 129 9.89 -7.54 44.56
CA THR A 129 10.99 -7.43 45.54
C THR A 129 12.15 -8.28 45.06
N GLY A 130 13.01 -7.69 44.22
CA GLY A 130 14.28 -8.25 43.77
C GLY A 130 15.43 -7.75 44.65
N ARG A 131 15.95 -8.66 45.47
CA ARG A 131 17.07 -8.51 46.40
C ARG A 131 18.38 -8.23 45.64
N ILE A 132 18.83 -6.98 45.56
CA ILE A 132 20.16 -6.64 45.03
C ILE A 132 21.17 -6.63 46.17
N ARG A 133 22.11 -7.56 46.08
CA ARG A 133 23.27 -7.74 46.95
C ARG A 133 24.38 -6.79 46.47
N THR A 134 24.49 -5.61 47.08
CA THR A 134 25.61 -4.68 46.82
C THR A 134 26.90 -5.21 47.43
N ARG A 135 27.78 -5.79 46.60
CA ARG A 135 29.21 -5.95 46.91
C ARG A 135 29.88 -4.59 46.75
N ARG A 136 30.33 -4.02 47.87
CA ARG A 136 31.29 -2.92 47.92
C ARG A 136 32.63 -3.42 47.36
N HIS A 137 33.13 -2.79 46.31
CA HIS A 137 34.56 -2.73 46.05
C HIS A 137 35.03 -1.31 46.37
N GLN A 138 35.86 -1.23 47.42
CA GLN A 138 36.68 -0.07 47.75
C GLN A 138 37.66 0.19 46.60
N LEU A 139 37.67 1.42 46.08
CA LEU A 139 38.86 1.99 45.47
C LEU A 139 39.20 3.25 46.23
N ARG A 140 40.34 3.19 46.92
CA ARG A 140 41.08 4.31 47.49
C ARG A 140 41.41 5.30 46.38
N TYR A 141 41.18 6.58 46.65
CA TYR A 141 42.00 7.65 46.10
C TYR A 141 42.30 8.62 47.24
N ASP A 142 43.59 8.75 47.52
CA ASP A 142 44.15 9.61 48.54
C ASP A 142 44.66 10.92 47.94
N HIS A 143 44.57 11.95 48.77
CA HIS A 143 45.34 13.20 48.80
C HIS A 143 45.22 14.24 47.66
N GLY A 144 44.50 15.32 48.00
CA GLY A 144 45.19 16.48 48.60
C GLY A 144 45.44 17.67 47.68
N ARG A 145 44.64 18.74 47.86
CA ARG A 145 45.17 20.11 47.87
C ARG A 145 44.20 21.08 48.55
N ILE A 146 44.79 21.79 49.52
CA ILE A 146 44.24 22.85 50.36
C ILE A 146 44.35 24.18 49.61
N LEU A 147 43.36 25.07 49.76
CA LEU A 147 43.45 26.53 49.97
C LEU A 147 42.04 27.18 49.96
N PRO A 148 41.82 28.39 50.52
CA PRO A 148 40.82 28.57 51.57
C PRO A 148 39.74 29.61 51.27
N GLY A 149 38.66 29.53 52.06
CA GLY A 149 38.04 30.68 52.70
C GLY A 149 37.11 31.57 51.86
N TYR A 150 35.79 31.48 52.11
CA TYR A 150 34.96 32.66 52.33
C TYR A 150 33.74 32.27 53.17
N ARG A 151 33.43 33.09 54.19
CA ARG A 151 32.47 32.85 55.27
C ARG A 151 31.36 33.90 55.21
N SER A 152 30.16 33.48 55.66
CA SER A 152 29.02 34.30 56.14
C SER A 152 28.18 34.96 55.03
N ASN A 153 26.87 35.11 55.09
CA ASN A 153 25.75 34.87 56.04
C ASN A 153 24.50 34.89 55.13
N GLY A 154 23.44 34.10 55.29
CA GLY A 154 22.47 34.10 56.39
C GLY A 154 21.07 34.43 55.82
N GLY A 155 20.03 33.71 56.26
CA GLY A 155 18.64 34.20 56.28
C GLY A 155 17.70 33.80 55.12
N PHE A 156 16.93 32.73 55.32
CA PHE A 156 15.51 32.66 54.93
C PHE A 156 14.68 33.19 56.12
N PRO A 157 13.52 33.86 55.95
CA PRO A 157 12.31 33.19 55.44
C PRO A 157 11.33 34.08 54.63
N GLY A 158 10.31 33.46 54.04
CA GLY A 158 9.03 34.17 53.79
C GLY A 158 8.38 33.92 52.43
N ILE A 159 7.26 33.21 52.46
CA ILE A 159 6.35 32.89 51.35
C ILE A 159 5.27 34.00 51.26
N ILE A 160 4.75 34.23 50.05
CA ILE A 160 3.45 34.85 49.65
C ILE A 160 3.50 36.31 49.13
N ARG A 161 2.92 36.48 47.92
CA ARG A 161 2.52 37.71 47.17
C ARG A 161 3.64 38.47 46.44
N MET A 162 3.75 38.30 45.11
CA MET A 162 2.92 39.02 44.13
C MET A 162 3.33 38.63 42.70
N THR A 163 2.45 37.86 42.08
CA THR A 163 2.18 37.79 40.64
C THR A 163 2.01 39.18 40.03
N ALA A 164 2.66 39.42 38.88
CA ALA A 164 2.36 40.41 37.82
C ALA A 164 3.55 41.25 37.29
N HIS A 165 4.82 40.93 37.62
CA HIS A 165 5.97 41.67 37.07
C HIS A 165 7.02 40.85 36.31
N SER A 166 6.87 39.52 36.24
CA SER A 166 7.84 38.66 35.52
C SER A 166 7.41 38.25 34.11
N THR A 167 6.21 38.63 33.65
CA THR A 167 5.70 38.24 32.32
C THR A 167 6.00 39.26 31.22
N SER A 168 6.39 40.50 31.55
CA SER A 168 6.75 41.51 30.54
C SER A 168 8.24 41.57 30.19
N ILE A 169 9.12 41.03 31.05
CA ILE A 169 10.58 41.04 30.81
C ILE A 169 11.05 39.77 30.07
N LEU A 170 10.29 38.66 30.15
CA LEU A 170 10.60 37.44 29.38
C LEU A 170 9.99 37.42 27.97
N LEU A 171 9.08 38.34 27.63
CA LEU A 171 8.52 38.46 26.27
C LEU A 171 9.15 39.58 25.43
N ASN A 172 9.97 40.44 26.02
CA ASN A 172 10.72 41.49 25.29
C ASN A 172 12.22 41.17 25.13
N GLY A 173 12.72 40.07 25.71
CA GLY A 173 14.14 39.72 25.72
C GLY A 173 14.61 38.70 24.67
N GLU A 174 13.70 38.01 23.98
CA GLU A 174 14.06 36.93 23.02
C GLU A 174 13.46 37.10 21.61
N SER A 175 12.99 38.30 21.27
CA SER A 175 12.40 38.58 19.94
C SER A 175 13.44 38.86 18.86
N HIS A 176 14.74 38.81 19.16
CA HIS A 176 15.76 39.39 18.27
C HIS A 176 16.69 38.39 17.56
N VAL A 177 16.49 37.07 17.66
CA VAL A 177 17.46 36.10 17.09
C VAL A 177 16.84 34.97 16.23
N ILE A 178 15.51 34.92 16.04
CA ILE A 178 14.91 33.89 15.16
C ILE A 178 13.80 34.44 14.25
N ASP A 179 13.94 35.67 13.73
CA ASP A 179 13.11 36.14 12.61
C ASP A 179 13.88 35.99 11.29
N GLY A 180 14.29 34.76 10.99
CA GLY A 180 14.79 34.42 9.67
C GLY A 180 13.61 34.43 8.68
N PRO A 181 13.66 35.16 7.55
CA PRO A 181 12.62 35.09 6.50
C PRO A 181 12.37 33.65 6.00
N SER A 182 13.33 32.74 6.20
CA SER A 182 13.22 31.31 5.95
C SER A 182 12.23 30.57 6.88
N GLN A 183 12.13 30.95 8.15
CA GLN A 183 11.21 30.29 9.09
C GLN A 183 9.75 30.64 8.81
N ARG A 184 9.49 31.91 8.47
CA ARG A 184 8.16 32.35 8.03
C ARG A 184 7.72 31.62 6.76
N GLN A 185 8.63 31.37 5.82
CA GLN A 185 8.33 30.61 4.60
C GLN A 185 8.03 29.15 4.87
N LEU A 186 8.80 28.51 5.77
CA LEU A 186 8.53 27.14 6.18
C LEU A 186 7.16 27.01 6.84
N PHE A 187 6.81 27.96 7.72
CA PHE A 187 5.49 28.01 8.37
C PHE A 187 4.35 28.19 7.36
N VAL A 188 4.48 29.14 6.43
CA VAL A 188 3.47 29.38 5.38
C VAL A 188 3.32 28.15 4.47
N THR A 189 4.43 27.50 4.11
CA THR A 189 4.39 26.26 3.33
C THR A 189 3.61 25.19 4.08
N LEU A 190 3.89 25.01 5.38
CA LEU A 190 3.18 24.04 6.23
C LEU A 190 1.67 24.34 6.31
N CYS A 191 1.29 25.61 6.43
CA CYS A 191 -0.12 26.03 6.43
C CYS A 191 -0.80 25.70 5.09
N VAL A 192 -0.17 26.01 3.96
CA VAL A 192 -0.71 25.72 2.62
C VAL A 192 -0.83 24.20 2.40
N GLN A 193 0.19 23.42 2.80
CA GLN A 193 0.16 21.96 2.76
C GLN A 193 -0.90 21.34 3.69
N THR A 194 -1.35 22.07 4.72
CA THR A 194 -2.44 21.60 5.60
C THR A 194 -3.81 21.96 5.01
N ILE A 195 -3.92 23.12 4.35
CA ILE A 195 -5.17 23.59 3.73
C ILE A 195 -5.47 22.84 2.42
N LEU A 196 -4.46 22.44 1.65
CA LEU A 196 -4.67 21.73 0.39
C LEU A 196 -5.37 20.38 0.52
N PRO A 197 -4.97 19.47 1.43
CA PRO A 197 -5.72 18.25 1.70
C PRO A 197 -7.15 18.55 2.14
N LEU A 198 -7.37 19.61 2.92
CA LEU A 198 -8.71 20.02 3.34
C LEU A 198 -9.61 20.36 2.15
N ILE A 199 -9.10 21.13 1.18
CA ILE A 199 -9.88 21.62 0.04
C ILE A 199 -9.95 20.60 -1.10
N CYS A 200 -8.86 19.91 -1.41
CA CYS A 200 -8.74 19.04 -2.59
C CYS A 200 -9.08 17.57 -2.29
N LEU A 201 -8.92 17.13 -1.03
CA LEU A 201 -9.14 15.74 -0.64
C LEU A 201 -10.37 15.61 0.25
N TYR A 202 -10.42 16.32 1.38
CA TYR A 202 -11.47 16.14 2.40
C TYR A 202 -12.80 16.78 2.01
N ALA A 203 -12.81 18.00 1.48
CA ALA A 203 -14.05 18.65 1.06
C ALA A 203 -14.75 17.91 -0.09
N PRO A 204 -14.08 17.50 -1.20
CA PRO A 204 -14.74 16.80 -2.28
C PRO A 204 -15.19 15.40 -1.87
N SER A 205 -14.39 14.69 -1.07
CA SER A 205 -14.76 13.38 -0.53
C SER A 205 -15.97 13.47 0.42
N GLY A 206 -15.96 14.45 1.32
CA GLY A 206 -17.08 14.71 2.23
C GLY A 206 -18.35 15.10 1.48
N LEU A 207 -18.21 15.90 0.43
CA LEU A 207 -19.33 16.33 -0.41
C LEU A 207 -19.89 15.17 -1.26
N ILE A 208 -19.05 14.28 -1.80
CA ILE A 208 -19.51 13.06 -2.47
C ILE A 208 -20.35 12.21 -1.52
N ILE A 209 -19.85 11.97 -0.30
CA ILE A 209 -20.57 11.18 0.71
C ILE A 209 -21.90 11.85 1.08
N PHE A 210 -21.90 13.17 1.23
CA PHE A 210 -23.09 13.94 1.59
C PHE A 210 -24.13 13.97 0.46
N LEU A 211 -23.71 14.14 -0.79
CA LEU A 211 -24.59 14.12 -1.96
C LEU A 211 -25.17 12.73 -2.20
N LEU A 212 -24.40 11.67 -1.96
CA LEU A 212 -24.87 10.29 -1.99
C LEU A 212 -25.96 10.05 -0.93
N LEU A 213 -25.77 10.60 0.28
CA LEU A 213 -26.77 10.57 1.37
C LEU A 213 -28.06 11.30 1.00
N LEU A 214 -27.97 12.37 0.21
CA LEU A 214 -29.12 13.15 -0.26
C LEU A 214 -29.75 12.63 -1.57
N ARG A 215 -29.21 11.55 -2.17
CA ARG A 215 -29.61 11.03 -3.49
C ARG A 215 -29.59 12.11 -4.59
N ILE A 216 -28.63 13.04 -4.54
CA ILE A 216 -28.44 14.05 -5.58
C ILE A 216 -27.42 13.55 -6.60
N ASP A 217 -27.78 13.57 -7.89
CA ASP A 217 -26.89 13.15 -8.99
C ASP A 217 -25.65 14.04 -9.07
N SER A 218 -24.47 13.43 -8.84
CA SER A 218 -23.19 14.13 -8.71
C SER A 218 -22.38 14.23 -10.01
N ASN A 219 -22.99 13.94 -11.17
CA ASN A 219 -22.34 13.86 -12.48
C ASN A 219 -21.61 15.14 -12.93
N TRP A 220 -21.94 16.29 -12.34
CA TRP A 220 -21.34 17.60 -12.65
C TRP A 220 -20.09 17.92 -11.84
N MET A 221 -19.77 17.10 -10.83
CA MET A 221 -18.69 17.40 -9.91
C MET A 221 -17.38 16.76 -10.36
N ALA A 222 -16.42 17.61 -10.71
CA ALA A 222 -15.02 17.25 -10.95
C ALA A 222 -14.29 16.79 -9.67
N ALA A 223 -14.99 16.19 -8.70
CA ALA A 223 -14.42 15.75 -7.43
C ALA A 223 -13.28 14.72 -7.61
N PRO A 224 -13.34 13.77 -8.56
CA PRO A 224 -12.19 12.92 -8.88
C PRO A 224 -11.00 13.72 -9.40
N LEU A 225 -11.24 14.76 -10.20
CA LEU A 225 -10.19 15.66 -10.70
C LEU A 225 -9.54 16.42 -9.52
N LEU A 226 -10.33 16.97 -8.60
CA LEU A 226 -9.83 17.67 -7.41
C LEU A 226 -9.02 16.74 -6.49
N ILE A 227 -9.48 15.51 -6.31
CA ILE A 227 -8.79 14.49 -5.51
C ILE A 227 -7.48 14.08 -6.19
N SER A 228 -7.47 13.87 -7.51
CA SER A 228 -6.24 13.56 -8.26
C SER A 228 -5.29 14.75 -8.36
N CYS A 229 -5.79 15.98 -8.35
CA CYS A 229 -5.00 17.20 -8.36
C CYS A 229 -4.33 17.48 -7.00
N PHE A 230 -4.75 16.87 -5.90
CA PHE A 230 -4.16 17.09 -4.58
C PHE A 230 -2.64 16.89 -4.56
N LEU A 231 -2.15 15.75 -5.04
CA LEU A 231 -0.71 15.42 -5.05
C LEU A 231 0.15 16.39 -5.87
N PRO A 232 -0.23 16.74 -7.12
CA PRO A 232 0.53 17.74 -7.89
C PRO A 232 0.37 19.14 -7.31
N LEU A 233 -0.79 19.52 -6.76
CA LEU A 233 -0.98 20.83 -6.13
C LEU A 233 -0.21 20.96 -4.82
N ASP A 234 -0.06 19.90 -4.01
CA ASP A 234 0.75 19.90 -2.78
C ASP A 234 2.24 20.07 -3.11
N SER A 235 2.71 19.35 -4.13
CA SER A 235 4.06 19.51 -4.66
C SER A 235 4.28 20.93 -5.22
N LEU A 236 3.31 21.47 -5.95
CA LEU A 236 3.34 22.82 -6.51
C LEU A 236 3.32 23.89 -5.41
N ALA A 237 2.53 23.69 -4.35
CA ALA A 237 2.47 24.58 -3.21
C ALA A 237 3.83 24.71 -2.52
N VAL A 238 4.56 23.60 -2.35
CA VAL A 238 5.94 23.60 -1.82
C VAL A 238 6.88 24.34 -2.77
N LEU A 239 6.83 24.02 -4.07
CA LEU A 239 7.64 24.67 -5.11
C LEU A 239 7.40 26.19 -5.20
N MET A 240 6.17 26.65 -4.99
CA MET A 240 5.79 28.07 -5.06
C MET A 240 6.06 28.84 -3.76
N SER A 241 5.97 28.18 -2.61
CA SER A 241 6.13 28.79 -1.29
C SER A 241 7.58 29.06 -0.91
N MET A 242 8.52 28.24 -1.40
CA MET A 242 9.95 28.47 -1.21
C MET A 242 10.51 29.41 -2.27
N THR A 243 11.11 30.53 -1.85
CA THR A 243 11.64 31.55 -2.77
C THR A 243 12.70 31.02 -3.71
N GLU A 244 13.57 30.12 -3.26
CA GLU A 244 14.67 29.57 -4.05
C GLU A 244 14.15 28.75 -5.24
N TYR A 245 13.18 27.86 -5.00
CA TYR A 245 12.53 27.07 -6.05
C TYR A 245 11.74 27.94 -7.03
N ARG A 246 10.98 28.94 -6.52
CA ARG A 246 10.24 29.87 -7.37
C ARG A 246 11.16 30.67 -8.30
N GLN A 247 12.34 31.06 -7.82
CA GLN A 247 13.32 31.78 -8.64
C GLN A 247 13.89 30.91 -9.75
N GLU A 248 14.21 29.64 -9.47
CA GLU A 248 14.71 28.70 -10.48
C GLU A 248 13.65 28.35 -11.55
N ILE A 249 12.40 28.10 -11.14
CA ILE A 249 11.28 27.90 -12.07
C ILE A 249 11.06 29.15 -12.93
N GLY A 250 11.14 30.34 -12.32
CA GLY A 250 11.03 31.61 -13.02
C GLY A 250 12.17 31.88 -14.01
N ARG A 251 13.38 31.37 -13.76
CA ARG A 251 14.48 31.39 -14.74
C ARG A 251 14.19 30.45 -15.90
N TRP A 252 13.79 29.21 -15.61
CA TRP A 252 13.45 28.21 -16.61
C TRP A 252 12.29 28.65 -17.54
N LEU A 253 11.21 29.20 -16.97
CA LEU A 253 10.06 29.69 -17.73
C LEU A 253 10.40 30.88 -18.63
N ARG A 254 11.28 31.79 -18.17
CA ARG A 254 11.76 32.90 -18.99
C ARG A 254 12.61 32.43 -20.18
N CYS A 255 13.43 31.40 -20.01
CA CYS A 255 14.19 30.80 -21.11
C CYS A 255 13.29 30.10 -22.14
N ASN A 256 12.16 29.52 -21.72
CA ASN A 256 11.24 28.82 -22.64
C ASN A 256 10.23 29.74 -23.33
N ARG A 257 9.90 30.91 -22.77
CA ARG A 257 8.95 31.85 -23.37
C ARG A 257 9.47 32.52 -24.65
N SER A 258 10.78 32.49 -24.89
CA SER A 258 11.38 33.04 -26.12
C SER A 258 11.15 32.20 -27.38
N LYS A 259 10.48 31.02 -27.31
CA LYS A 259 10.41 30.08 -28.44
C LYS A 259 9.03 29.79 -29.03
N LYS A 260 7.92 30.36 -28.53
CA LYS A 260 6.59 30.07 -29.11
C LYS A 260 5.68 31.29 -29.14
N SER A 261 5.63 31.93 -30.32
CA SER A 261 4.48 32.72 -30.77
C SER A 261 4.23 32.38 -32.23
N GLY A 262 3.02 31.90 -32.53
CA GLY A 262 2.55 31.65 -33.88
C GLY A 262 1.93 30.27 -34.05
N ALA A 263 0.63 30.13 -33.80
CA ALA A 263 -0.31 29.48 -34.72
C ALA A 263 -1.71 29.41 -34.09
N THR A 264 -2.66 29.96 -34.85
CA THR A 264 -4.07 30.16 -34.56
C THR A 264 -4.89 28.92 -34.93
N SER A 265 -6.01 28.76 -34.24
CA SER A 265 -6.94 27.63 -34.18
C SER A 265 -7.71 27.25 -35.46
N ARG A 266 -7.88 25.94 -35.67
CA ARG A 266 -9.11 25.31 -36.20
C ARG A 266 -9.54 24.20 -35.22
N PRO A 267 -10.85 23.96 -35.02
CA PRO A 267 -11.29 22.84 -34.19
C PRO A 267 -11.09 21.52 -34.96
N PRO A 268 -10.37 20.53 -34.42
CA PRO A 268 -10.28 19.22 -35.04
C PRO A 268 -11.53 18.42 -34.67
N GLN A 269 -12.39 18.19 -35.65
CA GLN A 269 -13.22 17.00 -35.66
C GLN A 269 -12.36 15.89 -36.27
N LEU A 270 -12.33 14.72 -35.64
CA LEU A 270 -11.61 13.49 -36.06
C LEU A 270 -10.16 13.33 -35.55
N SER A 271 -10.00 13.05 -34.25
CA SER A 271 -8.90 12.21 -33.71
C SER A 271 -9.16 11.81 -32.25
N ASP A 272 -10.31 11.18 -31.94
CA ASP A 272 -10.61 10.67 -30.58
C ASP A 272 -9.88 9.36 -30.23
N LEU A 273 -9.11 8.82 -31.19
CA LEU A 273 -8.31 7.61 -31.02
C LEU A 273 -6.85 7.86 -30.62
N ASP A 274 -6.29 9.03 -30.97
CA ASP A 274 -4.93 9.34 -30.58
C ASP A 274 -4.91 9.73 -29.10
N PRO A 275 -4.08 9.08 -28.27
CA PRO A 275 -3.91 9.54 -26.91
C PRO A 275 -3.53 11.02 -26.94
N PRO A 276 -4.10 11.86 -26.06
CA PRO A 276 -3.68 13.24 -25.96
C PRO A 276 -2.16 13.30 -25.92
N LEU A 277 -1.56 14.04 -26.87
CA LEU A 277 -0.10 14.06 -27.07
C LEU A 277 0.67 14.26 -25.75
N ALA A 278 0.09 15.05 -24.84
CA ALA A 278 0.60 15.25 -23.50
C ALA A 278 0.65 13.97 -22.64
N LEU A 279 -0.42 13.16 -22.61
CA LEU A 279 -0.46 11.89 -21.88
C LEU A 279 0.56 10.91 -22.44
N SER A 280 0.62 10.79 -23.77
CA SER A 280 1.60 9.93 -24.43
C SER A 280 3.04 10.36 -24.14
N ALA A 281 3.34 11.67 -24.18
CA ALA A 281 4.65 12.18 -23.83
C ALA A 281 5.02 11.87 -22.37
N VAL A 282 4.08 12.07 -21.43
CA VAL A 282 4.29 11.75 -20.02
C VAL A 282 4.53 10.25 -19.82
N HIS A 283 3.70 9.40 -20.43
CA HIS A 283 3.81 7.94 -20.40
C HIS A 283 5.21 7.46 -20.82
N PHE A 284 5.66 7.85 -22.02
CA PHE A 284 6.97 7.42 -22.53
C PHE A 284 8.14 8.01 -21.75
N CYS A 285 8.01 9.23 -21.21
CA CYS A 285 9.02 9.80 -20.33
C CYS A 285 9.15 8.99 -19.04
N THR A 286 8.03 8.67 -18.38
CA THR A 286 7.99 7.88 -17.15
C THR A 286 8.59 6.49 -17.38
N CYS A 287 8.17 5.80 -18.46
CA CYS A 287 8.72 4.50 -18.83
C CYS A 287 10.23 4.57 -19.10
N SER A 288 10.71 5.61 -19.80
CA SER A 288 12.14 5.78 -20.09
C SER A 288 12.96 5.98 -18.82
N VAL A 289 12.48 6.84 -17.90
CA VAL A 289 13.13 7.04 -16.59
C VAL A 289 13.17 5.73 -15.81
N SER A 290 12.06 4.99 -15.79
CA SER A 290 11.97 3.69 -15.12
C SER A 290 12.96 2.67 -15.69
N ILE A 291 13.07 2.56 -17.02
CA ILE A 291 14.01 1.63 -17.67
C ILE A 291 15.46 1.99 -17.33
N VAL A 292 15.83 3.27 -17.39
CA VAL A 292 17.21 3.71 -17.08
C VAL A 292 17.52 3.50 -15.60
N ALA A 293 16.64 3.95 -14.69
CA ALA A 293 16.83 3.82 -13.25
C ALA A 293 16.80 2.35 -12.81
N GLY A 294 15.85 1.57 -13.30
CA GLY A 294 15.72 0.13 -13.03
C GLY A 294 16.92 -0.67 -13.51
N SER A 295 17.42 -0.40 -14.73
CA SER A 295 18.63 -1.04 -15.26
C SER A 295 19.87 -0.70 -14.42
N THR A 296 20.00 0.59 -14.03
CA THR A 296 21.09 1.06 -13.17
C THR A 296 21.05 0.39 -11.79
N LEU A 297 19.85 0.34 -11.18
CA LEU A 297 19.66 -0.32 -9.89
C LEU A 297 19.97 -1.81 -9.98
N LEU A 298 19.47 -2.51 -11.00
CA LEU A 298 19.70 -3.94 -11.19
C LEU A 298 21.20 -4.23 -11.32
N TYR A 299 21.92 -3.44 -12.13
CA TYR A 299 23.36 -3.55 -12.27
C TYR A 299 24.09 -3.34 -10.93
N ILE A 300 23.77 -2.26 -10.20
CA ILE A 300 24.42 -1.94 -8.93
C ILE A 300 24.11 -2.99 -7.86
N ALA A 301 22.85 -3.40 -7.72
CA ALA A 301 22.44 -4.40 -6.74
C ALA A 301 23.08 -5.76 -7.02
N ALA A 302 23.22 -6.16 -8.30
CA ALA A 302 23.86 -7.41 -8.67
C ALA A 302 25.38 -7.43 -8.37
N ARG A 303 26.07 -6.30 -8.55
CA ARG A 303 27.55 -6.25 -8.49
C ARG A 303 28.12 -5.72 -7.18
N TYR A 304 27.47 -4.74 -6.56
CA TYR A 304 28.06 -3.94 -5.48
C TYR A 304 27.31 -4.04 -4.14
N THR A 305 26.39 -4.99 -3.99
CA THR A 305 25.73 -5.20 -2.70
C THR A 305 26.72 -5.69 -1.63
N PRO A 306 26.84 -5.00 -0.47
CA PRO A 306 27.73 -5.42 0.59
C PRO A 306 27.26 -6.72 1.27
N VAL A 307 28.19 -7.47 1.85
CA VAL A 307 27.94 -8.84 2.38
C VAL A 307 26.73 -8.91 3.33
N HIS A 308 26.61 -7.95 4.24
CA HIS A 308 25.52 -7.89 5.23
C HIS A 308 24.13 -7.60 4.64
N LEU A 309 24.04 -7.14 3.38
CA LEU A 309 22.78 -6.91 2.67
C LEU A 309 22.48 -7.97 1.60
N ARG A 310 23.35 -8.97 1.41
CA ARG A 310 23.21 -9.96 0.32
C ARG A 310 21.90 -10.74 0.33
N SER A 311 21.37 -11.03 1.52
CA SER A 311 20.07 -11.71 1.66
C SER A 311 18.93 -10.80 1.19
N TYR A 312 18.88 -9.55 1.67
CA TYR A 312 17.88 -8.57 1.24
C TYR A 312 18.00 -8.17 -0.23
N ALA A 313 19.21 -8.11 -0.78
CA ALA A 313 19.43 -7.76 -2.17
C ALA A 313 18.82 -8.77 -3.15
N VAL A 314 18.54 -10.02 -2.73
CA VAL A 314 17.74 -10.94 -3.55
C VAL A 314 16.37 -10.35 -3.84
N LEU A 315 15.70 -9.77 -2.84
CA LEU A 315 14.40 -9.14 -3.01
C LEU A 315 14.49 -7.88 -3.88
N ILE A 316 15.52 -7.05 -3.69
CA ILE A 316 15.74 -5.85 -4.52
C ILE A 316 15.99 -6.22 -5.98
N ILE A 317 16.80 -7.26 -6.24
CA ILE A 317 17.07 -7.72 -7.61
C ILE A 317 15.79 -8.22 -8.27
N VAL A 318 15.00 -9.04 -7.58
CA VAL A 318 13.72 -9.53 -8.11
C VAL A 318 12.75 -8.37 -8.37
N LEU A 319 12.64 -7.43 -7.44
CA LEU A 319 11.81 -6.24 -7.61
C LEU A 319 12.27 -5.40 -8.80
N ALA A 320 13.56 -5.13 -8.94
CA ALA A 320 14.12 -4.38 -10.07
C ALA A 320 13.91 -5.08 -11.42
N MET A 321 13.97 -6.43 -11.44
CA MET A 321 13.66 -7.20 -12.66
C MET A 321 12.19 -7.06 -13.06
N VAL A 322 11.28 -7.14 -12.08
CA VAL A 322 9.83 -6.95 -12.27
C VAL A 322 9.54 -5.54 -12.80
N GLU A 323 10.08 -4.53 -12.13
CA GLU A 323 9.93 -3.12 -12.51
C GLU A 323 10.45 -2.86 -13.94
N LEU A 324 11.63 -3.40 -14.27
CA LEU A 324 12.23 -3.28 -15.60
C LEU A 324 11.36 -3.98 -16.67
N SER A 325 10.92 -5.21 -16.43
CA SER A 325 10.07 -5.94 -17.37
C SER A 325 8.74 -5.24 -17.62
N SER A 326 8.09 -4.71 -16.57
CA SER A 326 6.85 -3.97 -16.70
C SER A 326 7.03 -2.66 -17.45
N SER A 327 8.12 -1.95 -17.19
CA SER A 327 8.41 -0.68 -17.85
C SER A 327 8.75 -0.87 -19.33
N ILE A 328 9.41 -1.97 -19.70
CA ILE A 328 9.62 -2.33 -21.10
C ILE A 328 8.28 -2.69 -21.76
N GLY A 329 7.43 -3.47 -21.09
CA GLY A 329 6.08 -3.79 -21.55
C GLY A 329 5.25 -2.53 -21.82
N ALA A 330 5.20 -1.63 -20.83
CA ALA A 330 4.51 -0.33 -20.91
C ALA A 330 5.13 0.63 -21.94
N PHE A 331 6.45 0.57 -22.16
CA PHE A 331 7.08 1.38 -23.20
C PHE A 331 6.69 0.90 -24.60
N LEU A 332 6.52 -0.41 -24.80
CA LEU A 332 6.14 -0.98 -26.08
C LEU A 332 4.64 -0.90 -26.35
N VAL A 333 3.84 -1.05 -25.30
CA VAL A 333 2.37 -1.04 -25.33
C VAL A 333 1.87 0.10 -24.47
N PHE A 334 1.05 0.97 -25.05
CA PHE A 334 0.32 2.00 -24.32
C PHE A 334 -1.16 1.58 -24.21
N PRO A 335 -1.57 0.93 -23.11
CA PRO A 335 -2.91 0.39 -22.97
C PRO A 335 -3.93 1.48 -22.58
N ARG A 336 -5.07 1.50 -23.25
CA ARG A 336 -6.28 2.22 -22.85
C ARG A 336 -7.30 1.22 -22.33
N ILE A 337 -7.72 1.37 -21.07
CA ILE A 337 -8.72 0.49 -20.46
C ILE A 337 -10.12 1.08 -20.67
N VAL A 338 -10.92 0.46 -21.53
CA VAL A 338 -12.32 0.83 -21.74
C VAL A 338 -13.21 -0.10 -20.89
N PRO A 339 -13.87 0.40 -19.85
CA PRO A 339 -14.79 -0.39 -19.03
C PRO A 339 -16.04 -0.74 -19.85
N VAL A 340 -16.40 -2.04 -19.89
CA VAL A 340 -17.58 -2.57 -20.61
C VAL A 340 -18.55 -3.25 -19.63
N GLY A 341 -18.80 -2.57 -18.51
CA GLY A 341 -19.64 -3.08 -17.42
C GLY A 341 -19.03 -4.25 -16.66
N LEU A 342 -19.84 -4.89 -15.81
CA LEU A 342 -19.38 -6.00 -14.96
C LEU A 342 -18.98 -7.26 -15.76
N GLU A 343 -19.33 -7.32 -17.05
CA GLU A 343 -19.04 -8.45 -17.94
C GLU A 343 -17.56 -8.52 -18.34
N GLY A 344 -16.82 -7.42 -18.35
CA GLY A 344 -15.41 -7.47 -18.73
C GLY A 344 -14.73 -6.13 -18.92
N VAL A 345 -13.60 -6.19 -19.63
CA VAL A 345 -12.80 -5.02 -19.95
C VAL A 345 -12.30 -5.11 -21.39
N ALA A 346 -12.50 -4.02 -22.13
CA ALA A 346 -11.89 -3.83 -23.43
C ALA A 346 -10.57 -3.09 -23.26
N CYS A 347 -9.50 -3.59 -23.86
CA CYS A 347 -8.19 -2.98 -23.88
C CYS A 347 -7.89 -2.57 -25.33
N VAL A 348 -7.72 -1.27 -25.56
CA VAL A 348 -7.20 -0.76 -26.83
C VAL A 348 -5.69 -0.62 -26.66
N LEU A 349 -4.94 -1.42 -27.42
CA LEU A 349 -3.47 -1.49 -27.29
C LEU A 349 -2.83 -0.62 -28.38
N SER A 350 -2.19 0.48 -27.95
CA SER A 350 -1.44 1.38 -28.84
C SER A 350 0.07 1.30 -28.58
N GLY A 351 0.87 2.12 -29.27
CA GLY A 351 2.30 2.28 -29.00
C GLY A 351 3.24 1.78 -30.10
N PRO A 352 4.57 1.80 -29.88
CA PRO A 352 5.55 1.40 -30.87
C PRO A 352 5.37 -0.04 -31.39
N ILE A 353 4.81 -0.94 -30.56
CA ILE A 353 4.65 -2.35 -30.92
C ILE A 353 3.79 -2.56 -32.17
N VAL A 354 2.80 -1.70 -32.41
CA VAL A 354 1.88 -1.80 -33.56
C VAL A 354 2.64 -1.67 -34.87
N LYS A 355 3.74 -0.90 -34.88
CA LYS A 355 4.62 -0.74 -36.04
C LYS A 355 5.64 -1.87 -36.20
N ILE A 356 5.94 -2.58 -35.10
CA ILE A 356 6.95 -3.65 -35.07
C ILE A 356 6.36 -4.99 -35.51
N THR A 357 5.13 -5.29 -35.11
CA THR A 357 4.47 -6.56 -35.44
C THR A 357 2.97 -6.39 -35.52
N SER A 358 2.33 -7.05 -36.48
CA SER A 358 0.86 -7.14 -36.59
C SER A 358 0.26 -8.24 -35.72
N ASN A 359 1.07 -8.98 -34.96
CA ASN A 359 0.60 -10.09 -34.13
C ASN A 359 0.06 -9.58 -32.79
N GLN A 360 -1.27 -9.42 -32.70
CA GLN A 360 -1.97 -8.99 -31.48
C GLN A 360 -1.71 -9.86 -30.24
N THR A 361 -1.34 -11.14 -30.41
CA THR A 361 -0.99 -12.01 -29.27
C THR A 361 0.28 -11.54 -28.58
N ILE A 362 1.23 -10.99 -29.33
CA ILE A 362 2.43 -10.38 -28.77
C ILE A 362 2.07 -9.10 -28.02
N TRP A 363 1.18 -8.26 -28.57
CA TRP A 363 0.73 -7.03 -27.91
C TRP A 363 0.05 -7.34 -26.57
N PHE A 364 -0.87 -8.30 -26.58
CA PHE A 364 -1.56 -8.73 -25.37
C PHE A 364 -0.61 -9.38 -24.36
N ALA A 365 0.38 -10.17 -24.81
CA ALA A 365 1.38 -10.74 -23.92
C ALA A 365 2.23 -9.66 -23.23
N LEU A 366 2.64 -8.61 -23.94
CA LEU A 366 3.35 -7.47 -23.36
C LEU A 366 2.48 -6.70 -22.36
N TYR A 367 1.20 -6.53 -22.67
CA TYR A 367 0.21 -5.98 -21.73
C TYR A 367 0.07 -6.86 -20.47
N LEU A 368 0.03 -8.18 -20.61
CA LEU A 368 0.02 -9.10 -19.47
C LEU A 368 1.28 -8.98 -18.61
N VAL A 369 2.46 -8.81 -19.21
CA VAL A 369 3.71 -8.58 -18.48
C VAL A 369 3.65 -7.27 -17.69
N GLN A 370 3.12 -6.20 -18.29
CA GLN A 370 2.90 -4.92 -17.62
C GLN A 370 1.96 -5.05 -16.42
N LEU A 371 0.78 -5.67 -16.61
CA LEU A 371 -0.23 -5.83 -15.57
C LEU A 371 0.27 -6.78 -14.46
N HIS A 372 0.93 -7.89 -14.82
CA HIS A 372 1.53 -8.82 -13.85
C HIS A 372 2.55 -8.11 -12.99
N GLY A 373 3.50 -7.40 -13.59
CA GLY A 373 4.55 -6.78 -12.80
C GLY A 373 4.07 -5.58 -11.96
N THR A 374 2.95 -4.94 -12.33
CA THR A 374 2.25 -3.97 -11.48
C THR A 374 1.73 -4.62 -10.19
N VAL A 375 1.06 -5.77 -10.28
CA VAL A 375 0.62 -6.52 -9.11
C VAL A 375 1.80 -7.04 -8.30
N GLN A 376 2.80 -7.55 -9.02
CA GLN A 376 4.00 -8.12 -8.43
C GLN A 376 4.83 -7.10 -7.65
N TYR A 377 4.88 -5.85 -8.14
CA TYR A 377 5.48 -4.72 -7.43
C TYR A 377 4.85 -4.55 -6.04
N ASN A 378 3.52 -4.50 -5.93
CA ASN A 378 2.84 -4.35 -4.63
C ASN A 378 3.11 -5.52 -3.68
N VAL A 379 3.08 -6.74 -4.21
CA VAL A 379 3.36 -7.96 -3.44
C VAL A 379 4.80 -7.93 -2.92
N PHE A 380 5.78 -7.67 -3.77
CA PHE A 380 7.19 -7.64 -3.38
C PHE A 380 7.56 -6.46 -2.50
N MET A 381 6.88 -5.32 -2.65
CA MET A 381 6.99 -4.20 -1.72
C MET A 381 6.54 -4.62 -0.32
N SER A 382 5.39 -5.28 -0.20
CA SER A 382 4.90 -5.81 1.09
C SER A 382 5.85 -6.85 1.68
N VAL A 383 6.38 -7.75 0.85
CA VAL A 383 7.41 -8.71 1.24
C VAL A 383 8.66 -8.00 1.76
N CYS A 384 9.08 -6.89 1.14
CA CYS A 384 10.22 -6.11 1.62
C CYS A 384 9.98 -5.54 3.02
N PHE A 385 8.78 -5.03 3.31
CA PHE A 385 8.38 -4.61 4.66
C PHE A 385 8.41 -5.77 5.65
N CYS A 386 7.77 -6.89 5.31
CA CYS A 386 7.74 -8.09 6.16
C CYS A 386 9.15 -8.62 6.45
N TYR A 387 10.01 -8.69 5.44
CA TYR A 387 11.41 -9.09 5.60
C TYR A 387 12.15 -8.16 6.57
N ARG A 388 11.96 -6.84 6.43
CA ARG A 388 12.62 -5.88 7.32
C ARG A 388 12.14 -5.99 8.75
N TYR A 389 10.86 -6.20 8.95
CA TYR A 389 10.31 -6.45 10.28
C TYR A 389 10.84 -7.77 10.86
N TYR A 390 10.95 -8.82 10.04
CA TYR A 390 11.49 -10.12 10.45
C TYR A 390 12.93 -10.01 10.94
N VAL A 391 13.82 -9.39 10.15
CA VAL A 391 15.25 -9.24 10.51
C VAL A 391 15.49 -8.37 11.74
N LEU A 392 14.52 -7.52 12.13
CA LEU A 392 14.62 -6.76 13.38
C LEU A 392 14.40 -7.63 14.62
N ARG A 393 13.68 -8.75 14.48
CA ARG A 393 13.32 -9.63 15.60
C ARG A 393 14.08 -10.94 15.59
N HIS A 394 14.51 -11.40 14.42
CA HIS A 394 15.04 -12.73 14.20
C HIS A 394 16.34 -12.65 13.41
N GLU A 395 17.09 -13.74 13.44
CA GLU A 395 18.30 -13.86 12.62
C GLU A 395 17.97 -13.71 11.14
N SER A 396 18.91 -13.13 10.37
CA SER A 396 18.68 -12.90 8.95
C SER A 396 18.55 -14.23 8.21
N PRO A 397 17.48 -14.43 7.40
CA PRO A 397 17.35 -15.67 6.64
C PRO A 397 18.48 -15.76 5.62
N THR A 398 18.86 -17.00 5.30
CA THR A 398 19.90 -17.27 4.30
C THR A 398 19.45 -16.83 2.90
N ARG A 399 20.41 -16.58 2.01
CA ARG A 399 20.13 -16.17 0.62
C ARG A 399 19.24 -17.18 -0.12
N ASN A 400 19.43 -18.48 0.14
CA ASN A 400 18.68 -19.54 -0.50
C ASN A 400 17.23 -19.59 0.01
N GLN A 401 17.00 -19.37 1.30
CA GLN A 401 15.65 -19.25 1.87
C GLN A 401 14.90 -18.08 1.25
N VAL A 402 15.53 -16.91 1.14
CA VAL A 402 14.91 -15.73 0.51
C VAL A 402 14.63 -15.97 -0.98
N ARG A 403 15.54 -16.63 -1.69
CA ARG A 403 15.33 -16.99 -3.10
C ARG A 403 14.16 -17.95 -3.27
N ALA A 404 14.11 -19.03 -2.47
CA ALA A 404 13.02 -20.00 -2.52
C ALA A 404 11.67 -19.34 -2.21
N PHE A 405 11.62 -18.50 -1.17
CA PHE A 405 10.42 -17.73 -0.83
C PHE A 405 10.02 -16.79 -1.97
N GLY A 406 10.96 -16.02 -2.53
CA GLY A 406 10.71 -15.12 -3.66
C GLY A 406 10.18 -15.86 -4.89
N ILE A 407 10.75 -17.02 -5.23
CA ILE A 407 10.26 -17.86 -6.33
C ILE A 407 8.83 -18.34 -6.05
N ALA A 408 8.54 -18.82 -4.84
CA ALA A 408 7.20 -19.28 -4.49
C ALA A 408 6.14 -18.16 -4.63
N VAL A 409 6.43 -16.96 -4.12
CA VAL A 409 5.55 -15.80 -4.22
C VAL A 409 5.37 -15.36 -5.68
N PHE A 410 6.44 -15.36 -6.48
CA PHE A 410 6.39 -15.03 -7.90
C PHE A 410 5.59 -16.03 -8.73
N SER A 411 5.81 -17.33 -8.52
CA SER A 411 5.12 -18.39 -9.27
C SER A 411 3.62 -18.34 -9.08
N PHE A 412 3.15 -18.02 -7.87
CA PHE A 412 1.71 -17.95 -7.58
C PHE A 412 1.02 -16.82 -8.38
N THR A 413 1.57 -15.61 -8.35
CA THR A 413 0.99 -14.49 -9.12
C THR A 413 1.15 -14.72 -10.61
N PHE A 414 2.29 -15.24 -11.06
CA PHE A 414 2.52 -15.58 -12.46
C PHE A 414 1.46 -16.55 -12.99
N PHE A 415 1.15 -17.61 -12.25
CA PHE A 415 0.12 -18.58 -12.62
C PHE A 415 -1.26 -17.92 -12.79
N LEU A 416 -1.67 -17.03 -11.88
CA LEU A 416 -2.94 -16.30 -12.01
C LEU A 416 -3.00 -15.43 -13.27
N PHE A 417 -1.86 -14.85 -13.66
CA PHE A 417 -1.77 -14.03 -14.87
C PHE A 417 -1.73 -14.85 -16.16
N VAL A 418 -1.17 -16.06 -16.11
CA VAL A 418 -1.32 -17.05 -17.19
C VAL A 418 -2.80 -17.41 -17.36
N LEU A 419 -3.51 -17.69 -16.27
CA LEU A 419 -4.96 -17.95 -16.32
C LEU A 419 -5.73 -16.75 -16.88
N PHE A 420 -5.42 -15.53 -16.43
CA PHE A 420 -6.02 -14.31 -17.01
C PHE A 420 -5.75 -14.20 -18.52
N GLY A 421 -4.54 -14.54 -18.96
CA GLY A 421 -4.19 -14.59 -20.37
C GLY A 421 -5.06 -15.56 -21.18
N THR A 422 -5.46 -16.69 -20.58
CA THR A 422 -6.36 -17.66 -21.23
C THR A 422 -7.81 -17.19 -21.33
N THR A 423 -8.21 -16.14 -20.60
CA THR A 423 -9.57 -15.56 -20.65
C THR A 423 -9.75 -14.53 -21.76
N ARG A 424 -8.77 -14.40 -22.66
CA ARG A 424 -8.85 -13.52 -23.82
C ARG A 424 -10.00 -13.96 -24.74
N ALA A 425 -10.91 -13.04 -25.04
CA ALA A 425 -12.00 -13.26 -25.97
C ALA A 425 -11.56 -13.04 -27.43
N SER A 426 -12.33 -13.59 -28.38
CA SER A 426 -12.13 -13.31 -29.81
C SER A 426 -12.45 -11.85 -30.14
N LYS A 427 -11.96 -11.36 -31.28
CA LYS A 427 -12.13 -9.95 -31.67
C LYS A 427 -13.60 -9.60 -31.93
N GLU A 428 -14.37 -10.54 -32.44
CA GLU A 428 -15.77 -10.38 -32.79
C GLU A 428 -16.60 -10.14 -31.52
N ILE A 429 -16.37 -10.98 -30.49
CA ILE A 429 -17.02 -10.84 -29.19
C ILE A 429 -16.60 -9.52 -28.52
N ALA A 430 -15.32 -9.17 -28.61
CA ALA A 430 -14.79 -7.91 -28.09
C ALA A 430 -15.51 -6.70 -28.69
N TYR A 431 -15.62 -6.69 -30.02
CA TYR A 431 -16.24 -5.61 -30.78
C TYR A 431 -17.73 -5.49 -30.48
N GLU A 432 -18.44 -6.62 -30.43
CA GLU A 432 -19.86 -6.66 -30.05
C GLU A 432 -20.09 -6.06 -28.65
N HIS A 433 -19.24 -6.41 -27.67
CA HIS A 433 -19.36 -5.86 -26.31
C HIS A 433 -19.06 -4.35 -26.27
N VAL A 434 -18.01 -3.90 -26.95
CA VAL A 434 -17.71 -2.47 -27.04
C VAL A 434 -18.88 -1.72 -27.67
N HIS A 435 -19.42 -2.21 -28.79
CA HIS A 435 -20.53 -1.53 -29.47
C HIS A 435 -21.82 -1.55 -28.63
N LYS A 436 -22.02 -2.59 -27.83
CA LYS A 436 -23.14 -2.68 -26.87
C LYS A 436 -23.03 -1.67 -25.72
N TYR A 437 -21.85 -1.49 -25.13
CA TYR A 437 -21.67 -0.69 -23.90
C TYR A 437 -21.21 0.75 -24.13
N VAL A 438 -20.46 0.99 -25.20
CA VAL A 438 -19.88 2.29 -25.57
C VAL A 438 -20.01 2.53 -27.08
N PRO A 439 -21.23 2.53 -27.64
CA PRO A 439 -21.46 2.72 -29.09
C PRO A 439 -20.90 4.04 -29.62
N GLN A 440 -20.69 5.03 -28.75
CA GLN A 440 -20.10 6.32 -29.09
C GLN A 440 -18.59 6.26 -29.40
N TYR A 441 -17.91 5.16 -29.08
CA TYR A 441 -16.49 5.00 -29.39
C TYR A 441 -16.32 4.32 -30.75
N ASP A 442 -15.72 5.05 -31.69
CA ASP A 442 -15.28 4.50 -32.98
C ASP A 442 -13.92 3.81 -32.80
N LEU A 443 -13.93 2.58 -32.25
CA LEU A 443 -12.70 1.81 -32.00
C LEU A 443 -12.34 0.92 -33.19
N ASP A 444 -11.08 0.99 -33.60
CA ASP A 444 -10.53 0.06 -34.59
C ASP A 444 -10.55 -1.39 -34.05
N PRO A 445 -11.30 -2.33 -34.68
CA PRO A 445 -11.34 -3.73 -34.25
C PRO A 445 -9.96 -4.41 -34.32
N GLU A 446 -9.01 -3.88 -35.10
CA GLU A 446 -7.64 -4.40 -35.14
C GLU A 446 -6.80 -4.04 -33.92
N LEU A 447 -7.20 -3.02 -33.14
CA LEU A 447 -6.50 -2.62 -31.92
C LEU A 447 -7.15 -3.16 -30.65
N LEU A 448 -8.32 -3.78 -30.80
CA LEU A 448 -9.16 -4.23 -29.70
C LEU A 448 -8.73 -5.61 -29.18
N SER A 449 -8.50 -5.69 -27.87
CA SER A 449 -8.35 -6.94 -27.14
C SER A 449 -9.34 -6.96 -25.98
N HIS A 450 -10.06 -8.06 -25.78
CA HIS A 450 -11.03 -8.17 -24.71
C HIS A 450 -10.67 -9.31 -23.77
N SER A 451 -10.88 -9.08 -22.48
CA SER A 451 -10.78 -10.11 -21.46
C SER A 451 -12.08 -10.14 -20.66
N LEU A 452 -12.69 -11.33 -20.59
CA LEU A 452 -13.81 -11.63 -19.69
C LEU A 452 -13.32 -11.88 -18.25
N GLY A 453 -12.06 -11.57 -17.95
CA GLY A 453 -11.39 -11.86 -16.70
C GLY A 453 -11.83 -11.01 -15.51
N GLY A 454 -13.14 -10.78 -15.32
CA GLY A 454 -13.70 -10.14 -14.13
C GLY A 454 -13.09 -10.66 -12.82
N PRO A 455 -12.97 -11.99 -12.60
CA PRO A 455 -12.30 -12.54 -11.41
C PRO A 455 -10.84 -12.10 -11.22
N ALA A 456 -10.06 -12.03 -12.30
CA ALA A 456 -8.65 -11.63 -12.23
C ALA A 456 -8.48 -10.14 -11.91
N ILE A 457 -9.40 -9.32 -12.40
CA ILE A 457 -9.43 -7.88 -12.09
C ILE A 457 -9.82 -7.66 -10.63
N VAL A 458 -10.88 -8.31 -10.16
CA VAL A 458 -11.28 -8.30 -8.75
C VAL A 458 -10.11 -8.76 -7.88
N TRP A 459 -9.44 -9.85 -8.28
CA TRP A 459 -8.25 -10.33 -7.59
C TRP A 459 -7.11 -9.30 -7.57
N THR A 460 -6.88 -8.60 -8.68
CA THR A 460 -5.86 -7.55 -8.78
C THR A 460 -6.14 -6.41 -7.81
N VAL A 461 -7.39 -5.95 -7.74
CA VAL A 461 -7.83 -4.89 -6.81
C VAL A 461 -7.71 -5.37 -5.36
N LEU A 462 -8.21 -6.56 -5.03
CA LEU A 462 -8.12 -7.13 -3.67
C LEU A 462 -6.67 -7.33 -3.23
N THR A 463 -5.80 -7.79 -4.14
CA THR A 463 -4.37 -7.93 -3.87
C THR A 463 -3.73 -6.57 -3.61
N ALA A 464 -4.03 -5.56 -4.43
CA ALA A 464 -3.52 -4.21 -4.22
C ALA A 464 -3.97 -3.65 -2.86
N MET A 465 -5.25 -3.78 -2.50
CA MET A 465 -5.77 -3.31 -1.22
C MET A 465 -5.13 -4.04 -0.02
N SER A 466 -5.12 -5.37 -0.04
CA SER A 466 -4.58 -6.17 1.06
C SER A 466 -3.08 -5.95 1.28
N MET A 467 -2.28 -5.91 0.21
CA MET A 467 -0.84 -5.67 0.28
C MET A 467 -0.53 -4.27 0.80
N ASN A 468 -1.31 -3.27 0.40
CA ASN A 468 -1.18 -1.91 0.92
C ASN A 468 -1.47 -1.82 2.41
N LEU A 469 -2.51 -2.50 2.90
CA LEU A 469 -2.78 -2.59 4.34
C LEU A 469 -1.62 -3.25 5.10
N VAL A 470 -1.11 -4.38 4.60
CA VAL A 470 0.06 -5.06 5.18
C VAL A 470 1.26 -4.11 5.27
N THR A 471 1.54 -3.37 4.19
CA THR A 471 2.63 -2.39 4.14
C THR A 471 2.47 -1.30 5.21
N ILE A 472 1.26 -0.76 5.40
CA ILE A 472 0.97 0.25 6.43
C ILE A 472 1.14 -0.32 7.83
N PHE A 473 0.55 -1.48 8.13
CA PHE A 473 0.62 -2.09 9.46
C PHE A 473 2.04 -2.50 9.84
N VAL A 474 2.75 -3.18 8.93
CA VAL A 474 4.13 -3.61 9.15
C VAL A 474 5.07 -2.42 9.21
N GLY A 475 4.88 -1.39 8.36
CA GLY A 475 5.63 -0.15 8.43
C GLY A 475 5.52 0.53 9.80
N ARG A 476 4.30 0.64 10.34
CA ARG A 476 4.08 1.16 11.71
C ARG A 476 4.76 0.30 12.77
N ALA A 477 4.73 -1.02 12.62
CA ALA A 477 5.39 -1.94 13.55
C ALA A 477 6.92 -1.77 13.54
N ILE A 478 7.54 -1.59 12.37
CA ILE A 478 8.97 -1.30 12.23
C ILE A 478 9.35 0.00 12.95
N PHE A 479 8.62 1.10 12.73
CA PHE A 479 8.93 2.36 13.38
C PHE A 479 8.75 2.30 14.90
N ARG A 480 7.71 1.63 15.39
CA ARG A 480 7.52 1.39 16.83
C ARG A 480 8.70 0.63 17.42
N PHE A 481 9.14 -0.43 16.76
CA PHE A 481 10.29 -1.23 17.20
C PHE A 481 11.59 -0.41 17.21
N LEU A 482 11.85 0.40 16.17
CA LEU A 482 13.06 1.21 16.09
C LEU A 482 13.10 2.38 17.09
N ASN A 483 11.93 2.88 17.51
CA ASN A 483 11.81 3.93 18.52
C ASN A 483 11.90 3.40 19.95
N ASP A 484 11.70 2.09 20.16
CA ASP A 484 11.85 1.48 21.47
C ASP A 484 13.32 1.56 21.93
N ARG A 485 13.54 2.19 23.08
CA ARG A 485 14.87 2.36 23.69
C ARG A 485 15.28 1.16 24.52
N THR A 486 14.34 0.28 24.87
CA THR A 486 14.63 -0.94 25.65
C THR A 486 15.40 -1.99 24.84
N ILE A 487 15.35 -1.89 23.52
CA ILE A 487 15.99 -2.83 22.61
C ILE A 487 17.45 -2.42 22.35
N HIS A 488 18.37 -3.25 22.81
CA HIS A 488 19.82 -3.08 22.65
C HIS A 488 20.27 -3.35 21.21
N LEU A 489 19.98 -2.42 20.29
CA LEU A 489 20.62 -2.35 18.97
C LEU A 489 21.75 -1.34 19.00
N SER A 490 22.89 -1.65 18.36
CA SER A 490 23.94 -0.66 18.16
C SER A 490 23.38 0.54 17.37
N GLU A 491 23.86 1.75 17.69
CA GLU A 491 23.38 2.97 17.05
C GLU A 491 23.61 2.94 15.52
N ARG A 492 24.73 2.36 15.09
CA ARG A 492 25.04 2.14 13.67
C ARG A 492 24.00 1.25 12.99
N THR A 493 23.66 0.10 13.59
CA THR A 493 22.66 -0.83 13.04
C THR A 493 21.28 -0.18 13.02
N ARG A 494 20.88 0.48 14.11
CA ARG A 494 19.61 1.21 14.22
C ARG A 494 19.47 2.28 13.13
N ASN A 495 20.52 3.07 12.89
CA ASN A 495 20.53 4.10 11.84
C ASN A 495 20.43 3.51 10.43
N SER A 496 21.08 2.37 10.19
CA SER A 496 20.96 1.64 8.92
C SER A 496 19.52 1.17 8.68
N HIS A 497 18.90 0.50 9.66
CA HIS A 497 17.50 0.06 9.56
C HIS A 497 16.53 1.22 9.40
N LYS A 498 16.75 2.34 10.11
CA LYS A 498 15.93 3.55 9.96
C LYS A 498 16.00 4.10 8.54
N GLN A 499 17.17 4.13 7.91
CA GLN A 499 17.31 4.58 6.52
C GLN A 499 16.54 3.70 5.54
N PHE A 500 16.63 2.38 5.69
CA PHE A 500 15.85 1.45 4.86
C PHE A 500 14.34 1.58 5.11
N ALA A 501 13.92 1.70 6.37
CA ALA A 501 12.51 1.88 6.72
C ALA A 501 11.94 3.17 6.11
N VAL A 502 12.70 4.27 6.13
CA VAL A 502 12.30 5.52 5.49
C VAL A 502 12.18 5.35 3.97
N ALA A 503 13.18 4.76 3.31
CA ALA A 503 13.13 4.52 1.86
C ALA A 503 11.90 3.67 1.45
N LEU A 504 11.70 2.55 2.15
CA LEU A 504 10.55 1.67 1.95
C LEU A 504 9.22 2.37 2.24
N THR A 505 9.17 3.26 3.23
CA THR A 505 7.96 4.04 3.54
C THR A 505 7.62 5.01 2.43
N ILE A 506 8.61 5.71 1.87
CA ILE A 506 8.39 6.60 0.73
C ILE A 506 7.87 5.78 -0.47
N GLN A 507 8.52 4.65 -0.78
CA GLN A 507 8.06 3.74 -1.84
C GLN A 507 6.66 3.17 -1.57
N GLY A 508 6.36 2.82 -0.33
CA GLY A 508 5.07 2.28 0.09
C GLY A 508 3.95 3.31 0.04
N VAL A 509 4.24 4.58 0.37
CA VAL A 509 3.31 5.71 0.24
C VAL A 509 3.03 6.00 -1.23
N ILE A 510 4.07 6.06 -2.07
CA ILE A 510 3.87 6.25 -3.51
C ILE A 510 3.18 5.02 -4.12
N GLY A 511 3.49 3.81 -3.66
CA GLY A 511 2.79 2.59 -4.06
C GLY A 511 1.29 2.61 -3.78
N GLN A 512 0.83 3.38 -2.78
CA GLN A 512 -0.62 3.57 -2.53
C GLN A 512 -1.33 4.24 -3.71
N LEU A 513 -0.62 4.93 -4.60
CA LEU A 513 -1.26 5.54 -5.76
C LEU A 513 -1.96 4.51 -6.65
N ILE A 514 -1.57 3.23 -6.58
CA ILE A 514 -2.29 2.17 -7.28
C ILE A 514 -3.74 2.00 -6.81
N LEU A 515 -4.08 2.43 -5.59
CA LEU A 515 -5.47 2.44 -5.15
C LEU A 515 -6.29 3.49 -5.92
N PHE A 516 -5.67 4.58 -6.38
CA PHE A 516 -6.33 5.51 -7.29
C PHE A 516 -6.59 4.88 -8.65
N ALA A 517 -5.67 4.05 -9.17
CA ALA A 517 -5.91 3.28 -10.39
C ALA A 517 -7.07 2.27 -10.22
N ALA A 518 -7.11 1.58 -9.08
CA ALA A 518 -8.22 0.68 -8.77
C ALA A 518 -9.56 1.44 -8.66
N LEU A 519 -9.54 2.61 -8.00
CA LEU A 519 -10.72 3.45 -7.86
C LEU A 519 -11.19 4.02 -9.21
N SER A 520 -10.28 4.55 -10.03
CA SER A 520 -10.62 5.07 -11.36
C SER A 520 -11.22 3.98 -12.24
N TYR A 521 -10.64 2.78 -12.18
CA TYR A 521 -11.19 1.61 -12.83
C TYR A 521 -12.61 1.26 -12.33
N SER A 522 -12.81 1.20 -11.00
CA SER A 522 -14.13 0.92 -10.42
C SER A 522 -15.17 1.98 -10.79
N LEU A 523 -14.82 3.27 -10.77
CA LEU A 523 -15.71 4.36 -11.20
C LEU A 523 -16.09 4.23 -12.68
N GLY A 524 -15.13 3.83 -13.52
CA GLY A 524 -15.39 3.55 -14.93
C GLY A 524 -16.30 2.34 -15.15
N GLN A 525 -16.14 1.29 -14.34
CA GLN A 525 -16.98 0.09 -14.41
C GLN A 525 -18.40 0.30 -13.90
N LEU A 526 -18.59 1.19 -12.94
CA LEU A 526 -19.90 1.62 -12.46
C LEU A 526 -20.55 2.69 -13.35
N ASP A 527 -19.88 3.10 -14.43
CA ASP A 527 -20.31 4.18 -15.33
C ASP A 527 -20.59 5.51 -14.62
N ILE A 528 -19.92 5.76 -13.49
CA ILE A 528 -20.05 7.03 -12.75
C ILE A 528 -19.22 8.11 -13.43
N VAL A 529 -18.01 7.75 -13.88
CA VAL A 529 -17.10 8.63 -14.60
C VAL A 529 -16.58 7.88 -15.79
N ARG A 530 -16.68 8.45 -16.99
CA ARG A 530 -16.10 7.90 -18.20
C ARG A 530 -15.43 9.01 -18.99
N SER A 531 -14.12 8.88 -19.20
CA SER A 531 -13.38 9.77 -20.07
C SER A 531 -12.13 9.06 -20.61
N PRO A 532 -11.72 9.32 -21.87
CA PRO A 532 -10.49 8.75 -22.41
C PRO A 532 -9.26 9.04 -21.54
N VAL A 533 -9.20 10.24 -20.95
CA VAL A 533 -8.12 10.63 -20.03
C VAL A 533 -8.06 9.70 -18.82
N MET A 534 -9.22 9.37 -18.22
CA MET A 534 -9.27 8.46 -17.08
C MET A 534 -8.87 7.03 -17.47
N GLU A 535 -9.32 6.57 -18.64
CA GLU A 535 -9.04 5.24 -19.20
C GLU A 535 -7.53 5.01 -19.43
N TYR A 536 -6.82 6.02 -19.94
CA TYR A 536 -5.35 5.99 -20.03
C TYR A 536 -4.67 6.15 -18.67
N SER A 537 -5.16 7.08 -17.84
CA SER A 537 -4.52 7.39 -16.55
C SER A 537 -4.50 6.21 -15.58
N THR A 538 -5.45 5.28 -15.71
CA THR A 538 -5.57 4.10 -14.84
C THR A 538 -4.29 3.27 -14.84
N HIS A 539 -3.65 3.04 -15.99
CA HIS A 539 -2.34 2.35 -16.05
C HIS A 539 -1.16 3.29 -15.79
N MET A 540 -1.22 4.54 -16.27
CA MET A 540 -0.11 5.48 -16.07
C MET A 540 0.22 5.71 -14.59
N VAL A 541 -0.79 5.70 -13.71
CA VAL A 541 -0.57 5.86 -12.26
C VAL A 541 0.30 4.74 -11.68
N SER A 542 0.11 3.48 -12.10
CA SER A 542 0.95 2.38 -11.62
C SER A 542 2.38 2.48 -12.17
N GLU A 543 2.56 2.99 -13.37
CA GLU A 543 3.88 3.21 -13.97
C GLU A 543 4.68 4.27 -13.23
N PHE A 544 4.03 5.33 -12.73
CA PHE A 544 4.69 6.29 -11.84
C PHE A 544 5.20 5.62 -10.56
N CYS A 545 4.43 4.70 -9.98
CA CYS A 545 4.87 3.93 -8.82
C CYS A 545 6.12 3.11 -9.16
N ILE A 546 6.06 2.34 -10.25
CA ILE A 546 7.15 1.49 -10.74
C ILE A 546 8.40 2.32 -11.05
N ALA A 547 8.25 3.49 -11.69
CA ALA A 547 9.36 4.38 -12.04
C ALA A 547 10.03 5.02 -10.81
N SER A 548 9.24 5.36 -9.79
CA SER A 548 9.75 6.03 -8.59
C SER A 548 10.61 5.11 -7.71
N SER A 549 10.27 3.83 -7.65
CA SER A 549 10.89 2.86 -6.75
C SER A 549 12.41 2.69 -6.95
N PRO A 550 12.93 2.44 -8.17
CA PRO A 550 14.36 2.30 -8.37
C PRO A 550 15.11 3.61 -8.12
N VAL A 551 14.50 4.76 -8.42
CA VAL A 551 15.05 6.10 -8.13
C VAL A 551 15.20 6.30 -6.62
N ILE A 552 14.16 6.01 -5.84
CA ILE A 552 14.19 6.13 -4.37
C ILE A 552 15.25 5.19 -3.78
N THR A 553 15.32 3.95 -4.27
CA THR A 553 16.31 2.96 -3.85
C THR A 553 17.73 3.47 -4.09
N LEU A 554 18.00 3.99 -5.29
CA LEU A 554 19.30 4.54 -5.67
C LEU A 554 19.69 5.77 -4.85
N ILE A 555 18.73 6.63 -4.49
CA ILE A 555 19.00 7.87 -3.74
C ILE A 555 19.14 7.62 -2.23
N TYR A 556 18.26 6.83 -1.62
CA TYR A 556 18.19 6.72 -0.17
C TYR A 556 19.09 5.62 0.41
N ILE A 557 19.37 4.56 -0.36
CA ILE A 557 20.17 3.43 0.13
C ILE A 557 21.66 3.72 -0.10
N LYS A 558 22.35 4.09 0.98
CA LYS A 558 23.75 4.52 0.99
C LYS A 558 24.71 3.72 0.08
N PRO A 559 24.80 2.38 0.16
CA PRO A 559 25.74 1.64 -0.69
C PRO A 559 25.43 1.80 -2.18
N TYR A 560 24.16 1.89 -2.56
CA TYR A 560 23.77 2.06 -3.96
C TYR A 560 23.96 3.49 -4.44
N ARG A 561 23.67 4.48 -3.59
CA ARG A 561 23.97 5.88 -3.89
C ARG A 561 25.46 6.12 -4.10
N ALA A 562 26.31 5.56 -3.25
CA ALA A 562 27.76 5.72 -3.35
C ALA A 562 28.28 5.19 -4.70
N GLU A 563 27.80 4.01 -5.11
CA GLU A 563 28.15 3.44 -6.42
C GLU A 563 27.55 4.22 -7.59
N LEU A 564 26.32 4.73 -7.47
CA LEU A 564 25.73 5.60 -8.48
C LEU A 564 26.59 6.86 -8.69
N LEU A 565 27.00 7.53 -7.61
CA LEU A 565 27.87 8.70 -7.69
C LEU A 565 29.23 8.38 -8.32
N ARG A 566 29.78 7.18 -8.04
CA ARG A 566 31.00 6.69 -8.66
C ARG A 566 30.83 6.47 -10.17
N LEU A 567 29.70 5.90 -10.61
CA LEU A 567 29.37 5.72 -12.03
C LEU A 567 29.18 7.04 -12.77
N VAL A 568 28.62 8.06 -12.10
CA VAL A 568 28.44 9.42 -12.66
C VAL A 568 29.75 10.21 -12.69
N GLY A 569 30.86 9.66 -12.19
CA GLY A 569 32.18 10.30 -12.23
C GLY A 569 32.37 11.42 -11.21
N ARG A 570 31.47 11.55 -10.22
CA ARG A 570 31.69 12.47 -9.11
C ARG A 570 32.65 11.82 -8.11
N LYS A 571 33.86 12.39 -7.99
CA LYS A 571 34.77 12.10 -6.89
C LYS A 571 34.01 12.29 -5.58
N HIS A 572 34.22 11.37 -4.64
CA HIS A 572 33.53 11.28 -3.37
C HIS A 572 33.83 12.52 -2.50
N GLU A 573 33.13 13.63 -2.72
CA GLU A 573 33.13 14.75 -1.78
C GLU A 573 32.30 14.31 -0.57
N ASP A 574 33.01 13.95 0.49
CA ASP A 574 32.49 13.33 1.69
C ASP A 574 31.34 14.13 2.35
N SER A 575 30.17 13.49 2.41
CA SER A 575 29.28 13.42 3.59
C SER A 575 28.69 14.72 4.19
N SER A 576 29.05 15.92 3.72
CA SER A 576 28.60 17.20 4.30
C SER A 576 27.12 17.50 3.98
N MET A 577 26.66 17.14 2.79
CA MET A 577 25.32 17.50 2.30
C MET A 577 24.17 16.76 3.04
N MET A 578 24.42 15.58 3.61
CA MET A 578 23.39 14.82 4.34
C MET A 578 23.29 15.20 5.82
N LYS A 579 24.30 15.88 6.39
CA LYS A 579 24.13 16.54 7.69
C LYS A 579 23.04 17.62 7.58
N SER A 580 23.00 18.38 6.49
CA SER A 580 21.98 19.41 6.25
C SER A 580 20.55 18.84 6.22
N VAL A 581 20.28 17.81 5.41
CA VAL A 581 18.91 17.27 5.26
C VAL A 581 18.43 16.50 6.50
N VAL A 582 19.33 15.78 7.21
CA VAL A 582 18.96 15.05 8.42
C VAL A 582 18.76 15.98 9.63
N ILE A 583 19.44 17.14 9.68
CA ILE A 583 19.23 18.13 10.75
C ILE A 583 17.86 18.81 10.63
N SER A 584 17.26 18.89 9.43
CA SER A 584 15.92 19.47 9.24
C SER A 584 14.76 18.56 9.71
N VAL A 585 15.01 17.30 10.08
CA VAL A 585 13.98 16.34 10.56
C VAL A 585 14.26 15.91 12.01
N ALA A 586 14.98 16.73 12.78
CA ALA A 586 15.16 16.50 14.20
C ALA A 586 13.80 16.62 14.91
N PRO A 587 13.43 15.65 15.78
CA PRO A 587 12.17 15.72 16.51
C PRO A 587 12.20 16.93 17.44
N PHE A 588 11.11 17.69 17.41
CA PHE A 588 10.75 18.69 18.40
C PHE A 588 11.05 18.14 19.79
N ARG A 589 12.10 18.66 20.45
CA ARG A 589 12.34 18.39 21.87
C ARG A 589 11.22 19.10 22.62
N SER A 590 10.26 18.34 23.13
CA SER A 590 9.43 18.83 24.23
C SER A 590 10.37 19.06 25.41
N LYS A 591 10.56 20.32 25.79
CA LYS A 591 11.03 20.67 27.11
C LYS A 591 9.92 20.43 28.12
#